data_AF-A0A3M1KR56-F1
#
_entry.id   AF-A0A3M1KR56-F1
#
_cell.length_a   1.000
_cell.length_b   1.000
_cell.length_c   1.000
_cell.angle_alpha   90.00
_cell.angle_beta   90.00
_cell.angle_gamma   90.00
#
_symmetry.space_group_name_H-M   'P 1'
#
loop_
_entity.id
_entity.type
_entity.pdbx_description
1 polymer ?
#
loop_
_entity_poly.entity_id
_entity_poly.type
_entity_poly.pdbx_seq_one_letter_code
_entity_poly.pdbx_strand_id
1 'polypeptide(L)'
;MQAFKRKFFERFGTVPNEEAFLGYDVTLFFGRMLQKYGTALPFNLEKEPPTPLLQTTFAFERVVNQPTAAPERFNPLDQFENKFVNILKFENYYFQPAE
;
A
#
# COMPACT_ATOMS: atom_id res chain seq x y z
N MET A 1 5.58 -15.90 11.53
CA MET A 1 5.86 -16.50 10.19
C MET A 1 5.62 -18.01 10.11
N GLN A 2 6.18 -18.85 10.99
CA GLN A 2 6.07 -20.33 10.86
C GLN A 2 4.64 -20.88 10.91
N ALA A 3 3.78 -20.33 11.78
CA ALA A 3 2.39 -20.75 11.88
C ALA A 3 1.59 -20.48 10.59
N PHE A 4 1.88 -19.38 9.89
CA PHE A 4 1.26 -19.07 8.60
C PHE A 4 1.69 -20.06 7.52
N LYS A 5 3.01 -20.30 7.39
CA LYS A 5 3.56 -21.27 6.43
C LYS A 5 2.93 -22.65 6.59
N ARG A 6 2.82 -23.13 7.83
CA ARG A 6 2.20 -24.42 8.15
C ARG A 6 0.73 -24.45 7.72
N LYS A 7 -0.08 -23.49 8.15
CA LYS A 7 -1.51 -23.43 7.81
C LYS A 7 -1.75 -23.29 6.30
N PHE A 8 -0.88 -22.55 5.61
CA PHE A 8 -0.96 -22.38 4.17
C PHE A 8 -0.68 -23.71 3.46
N PHE A 9 0.38 -24.41 3.85
CA PHE A 9 0.71 -25.73 3.29
C PHE A 9 -0.38 -26.76 3.56
N GLU A 10 -0.88 -26.83 4.80
CA GLU A 10 -2.00 -27.73 5.18
C GLU A 10 -3.24 -27.50 4.32
N ARG A 11 -3.50 -26.25 3.90
CA ARG A 11 -4.69 -25.90 3.12
C ARG A 11 -4.51 -26.04 1.61
N PHE A 12 -3.35 -25.68 1.08
CA PHE A 12 -3.14 -25.53 -0.36
C PHE A 12 -2.14 -26.55 -0.95
N GLY A 13 -1.52 -27.38 -0.11
CA GLY A 13 -0.57 -28.41 -0.55
C GLY A 13 0.74 -27.86 -1.13
N THR A 14 1.00 -26.57 -0.94
CA THR A 14 2.20 -25.90 -1.44
C THR A 14 2.70 -24.86 -0.44
N VAL A 15 3.98 -24.51 -0.53
CA VAL A 15 4.55 -23.43 0.29
C VAL A 15 4.07 -22.07 -0.23
N PRO A 16 3.82 -21.10 0.66
CA PRO A 16 3.44 -19.75 0.23
C PRO A 16 4.58 -19.07 -0.54
N ASN A 17 4.23 -18.46 -1.67
CA ASN A 17 5.08 -17.54 -2.42
C ASN A 17 4.93 -16.10 -1.89
N GLU A 18 5.68 -15.16 -2.47
CA GLU A 18 5.70 -13.75 -2.06
C GLU A 18 4.30 -13.11 -2.12
N GLU A 19 3.52 -13.45 -3.14
CA GLU A 19 2.15 -12.97 -3.34
C GLU A 19 1.20 -13.47 -2.26
N ALA A 20 1.35 -14.73 -1.81
CA ALA A 20 0.53 -15.28 -0.72
C ALA A 20 0.79 -14.54 0.60
N PHE A 21 2.05 -14.22 0.89
CA PHE A 21 2.37 -13.40 2.05
C PHE A 21 1.87 -11.96 1.88
N LEU A 22 1.93 -11.40 0.67
CA LEU A 22 1.51 -10.02 0.41
C LEU A 22 0.00 -9.89 0.60
N GLY A 23 -0.76 -10.82 0.01
CA GLY A 23 -2.20 -10.88 0.17
C GLY A 23 -2.61 -11.02 1.63
N TYR A 24 -1.89 -11.83 2.42
CA TYR A 24 -2.14 -11.95 3.86
C TYR A 24 -1.91 -10.63 4.61
N ASP A 25 -0.75 -10.00 4.40
CA ASP A 25 -0.39 -8.76 5.09
C ASP A 25 -1.33 -7.61 4.70
N VAL A 26 -1.64 -7.43 3.40
CA VAL A 26 -2.60 -6.42 2.91
C VAL A 26 -3.98 -6.65 3.51
N THR A 27 -4.51 -7.88 3.44
CA THR A 27 -5.86 -8.19 3.94
C THR A 27 -5.95 -7.97 5.45
N LEU A 28 -4.93 -8.42 6.20
CA LEU A 28 -4.90 -8.26 7.66
C LEU A 28 -4.82 -6.79 8.07
N PHE A 29 -3.98 -6.01 7.39
CA PHE A 29 -3.83 -4.58 7.68
C PHE A 29 -5.13 -3.83 7.39
N PHE A 30 -5.62 -3.89 6.15
CA PHE A 30 -6.81 -3.13 5.77
C PHE A 30 -8.07 -3.63 6.48
N GLY A 31 -8.17 -4.92 6.79
CA GLY A 31 -9.25 -5.45 7.64
C GLY A 31 -9.28 -4.80 9.03
N ARG A 32 -8.11 -4.65 9.67
CA ARG A 32 -7.99 -3.95 10.97
C ARG A 32 -8.30 -2.46 10.84
N MET A 33 -7.85 -1.81 9.77
CA MET A 33 -8.12 -0.39 9.55
C MET A 33 -9.60 -0.13 9.29
N LEU A 34 -10.27 -0.99 8.53
CA LEU A 34 -11.71 -0.91 8.30
C LEU A 34 -12.48 -1.16 9.60
N GLN A 35 -12.03 -2.09 10.44
CA GLN A 35 -12.63 -2.29 11.76
C GLN A 35 -12.45 -1.06 12.67
N LYS A 36 -11.29 -0.41 12.63
CA LYS A 36 -10.96 0.72 13.50
C LYS A 36 -11.61 2.04 13.06
N TYR A 37 -11.65 2.30 11.76
CA TYR A 37 -12.06 3.60 11.21
C TYR A 37 -13.32 3.55 10.37
N GLY A 38 -13.79 2.36 9.97
CA GLY A 38 -14.91 2.23 9.04
C GLY A 38 -14.65 2.97 7.74
N THR A 39 -15.64 3.74 7.30
CA THR A 39 -15.56 4.57 6.08
C THR A 39 -14.62 5.77 6.22
N ALA A 40 -14.23 6.14 7.45
CA ALA A 40 -13.28 7.24 7.68
C ALA A 40 -11.81 6.80 7.50
N LEU A 41 -11.54 5.55 7.11
CA LEU A 41 -10.20 4.99 6.93
C LEU A 41 -9.25 5.89 6.12
N PRO A 42 -9.62 6.40 4.93
CA PRO A 42 -8.69 7.19 4.13
C PRO A 42 -8.19 8.44 4.87
N PHE A 43 -9.00 9.03 5.76
CA PHE A 43 -8.61 10.24 6.49
C PHE A 43 -7.77 9.97 7.75
N ASN A 44 -7.57 8.70 8.11
CA ASN A 44 -6.89 8.32 9.35
C ASN A 44 -5.65 7.44 9.16
N LEU A 45 -5.37 6.97 7.95
CA LEU A 45 -4.21 6.11 7.67
C LEU A 45 -2.87 6.72 8.09
N GLU A 46 -2.68 8.04 7.86
CA GLU A 46 -1.45 8.76 8.25
C GLU A 46 -1.21 8.82 9.77
N LYS A 47 -2.26 8.58 10.57
CA LYS A 47 -2.17 8.62 12.04
C LYS A 47 -1.67 7.29 12.60
N GLU A 48 -1.61 6.24 11.78
CA GLU A 48 -1.14 4.95 12.23
C GLU A 48 0.38 4.91 12.28
N PRO A 49 0.96 4.44 13.39
CA PRO A 49 2.38 4.18 13.42
C PRO A 49 2.75 3.08 12.43
N PRO A 50 4.02 2.99 12.02
CA PRO A 50 4.53 1.88 11.23
C PRO A 50 4.07 0.55 11.84
N THR A 51 3.31 -0.23 11.08
CA THR A 51 2.66 -1.45 11.56
C THR A 51 3.39 -2.67 11.00
N PRO A 52 4.15 -3.41 11.83
CA PRO A 52 4.83 -4.63 11.40
C PRO A 52 3.81 -5.75 11.19
N LEU A 53 3.94 -6.46 10.07
CA LEU A 53 3.13 -7.62 9.72
C LEU A 53 4.01 -8.85 9.55
N LEU A 54 3.55 -9.85 8.81
CA LEU A 54 4.24 -11.13 8.74
C LEU A 54 5.55 -11.04 7.94
N GLN A 55 5.57 -10.24 6.87
CA GLN A 55 6.76 -10.01 6.04
C GLN A 55 7.06 -8.54 5.74
N THR A 56 6.06 -7.64 5.83
CA THR A 56 6.23 -6.22 5.53
C THR A 56 5.84 -5.33 6.71
N THR A 57 6.22 -4.06 6.64
CA THR A 57 5.75 -3.01 7.55
C THR A 57 5.08 -1.94 6.72
N PHE A 58 3.81 -1.64 7.01
CA PHE A 58 3.12 -0.51 6.38
C PHE A 58 3.31 0.76 7.19
N ALA A 59 3.69 1.84 6.49
CA ALA A 59 3.75 3.19 7.02
C ALA A 59 3.21 4.13 5.94
N PHE A 60 2.22 4.95 6.29
CA PHE A 60 1.54 5.86 5.39
C PHE A 60 1.88 7.30 5.77
N GLU A 61 2.31 8.08 4.80
CA GLU A 61 2.57 9.51 4.94
C GLU A 61 1.81 10.24 3.81
N ARG A 62 1.32 11.45 4.06
CA ARG A 62 0.72 12.28 3.01
C ARG A 62 1.80 12.86 2.11
N VAL A 63 1.59 12.78 0.80
CA VAL A 63 2.54 13.30 -0.20
C VAL A 63 2.46 14.83 -0.36
N VAL A 64 1.33 15.47 -0.05
CA VAL A 64 1.14 16.93 -0.22
C VAL A 64 0.87 17.62 1.12
N ASN A 65 1.86 18.36 1.62
CA ASN A 65 1.77 19.11 2.88
C ASN A 65 1.36 20.59 2.71
N GLN A 66 1.10 21.06 1.49
CA GLN A 66 0.71 22.45 1.23
C GLN A 66 -0.41 22.53 0.21
N PRO A 67 -1.48 23.32 0.48
CA PRO A 67 -2.42 23.67 -0.55
C PRO A 67 -1.70 24.62 -1.52
N THR A 68 -1.22 24.10 -2.65
CA THR A 68 -1.04 24.88 -3.88
C THR A 68 -2.28 25.76 -4.07
N ALA A 69 -2.09 26.99 -4.55
CA ALA A 69 -3.04 28.11 -4.50
C ALA A 69 -4.41 27.96 -5.21
N ALA A 70 -4.85 26.74 -5.53
CA ALA A 70 -6.09 26.42 -6.23
C ALA A 70 -6.90 25.33 -5.48
N PRO A 71 -7.61 25.68 -4.37
CA PRO A 71 -8.35 24.73 -3.52
C PRO A 71 -9.40 23.88 -4.25
N GLU A 72 -9.88 24.33 -5.41
CA GLU A 72 -10.90 23.60 -6.20
C GLU A 72 -10.39 22.35 -6.93
N ARG A 73 -9.07 22.15 -7.02
CA ARG A 73 -8.46 20.93 -7.61
C ARG A 73 -7.95 19.93 -6.56
N PHE A 74 -8.22 20.17 -5.28
CA PHE A 74 -7.74 19.30 -4.20
C PHE A 74 -8.70 18.15 -3.92
N ASN A 75 -8.30 16.94 -4.30
CA ASN A 75 -8.89 15.73 -3.78
C ASN A 75 -7.98 15.16 -2.67
N PRO A 76 -8.42 15.12 -1.40
CA PRO A 76 -7.65 14.59 -0.28
C PRO A 76 -7.27 13.12 -0.42
N LEU A 77 -7.94 12.37 -1.31
CA LEU A 77 -7.71 10.94 -1.54
C LEU A 77 -6.53 10.64 -2.48
N ASP A 78 -6.09 11.62 -3.29
CA ASP A 78 -5.03 11.42 -4.30
C ASP A 78 -3.60 11.47 -3.71
N GLN A 79 -3.44 11.27 -2.39
CA GLN A 79 -2.20 11.65 -1.67
C GLN A 79 -1.58 10.55 -0.79
N PHE A 80 -2.07 9.31 -0.88
CA PHE A 80 -1.49 8.20 -0.12
C PHE A 80 -0.52 7.39 -0.99
N GLU A 81 0.76 7.44 -0.64
CA GLU A 81 1.79 6.61 -1.27
C GLU A 81 2.47 5.75 -0.22
N ASN A 82 2.77 4.50 -0.59
CA ASN A 82 3.54 3.61 0.27
C ASN A 82 5.03 3.94 0.11
N LYS A 83 5.68 4.34 1.20
CA LYS A 83 7.09 4.77 1.25
C LYS A 83 8.09 3.81 0.60
N PHE A 84 7.76 2.52 0.49
CA PHE A 84 8.63 1.49 -0.08
C PHE A 84 8.32 1.12 -1.54
N VAL A 85 7.37 1.80 -2.20
CA VAL A 85 6.98 1.52 -3.59
C VAL A 85 7.16 2.79 -4.43
N ASN A 86 8.11 2.76 -5.37
CA ASN A 86 8.29 3.82 -6.37
C ASN A 86 7.61 3.40 -7.67
N ILE A 87 6.50 4.04 -8.04
CA ILE A 87 5.84 3.81 -9.32
C ILE A 87 6.40 4.79 -10.35
N LEU A 88 7.27 4.30 -11.24
CA LEU A 88 7.83 5.11 -12.32
C LEU A 88 6.77 5.29 -13.43
N LYS A 89 6.39 6.55 -13.68
CA LYS A 89 5.56 6.93 -14.82
C LYS A 89 6.47 7.39 -15.96
N PHE A 90 6.38 6.73 -17.11
CA PHE A 90 7.07 7.17 -18.33
C PHE A 90 6.07 7.92 -19.22
N GLU A 91 6.35 9.19 -19.51
CA GLU A 91 5.58 10.01 -20.45
C GLU A 91 6.50 10.57 -21.54
N ASN A 92 5.95 10.78 -22.74
CA ASN A 92 6.63 11.31 -23.92
C ASN A 92 7.68 10.39 -24.58
N TYR A 93 7.23 9.21 -25.02
CA TYR A 93 8.02 8.41 -25.96
C TYR A 93 8.02 9.06 -27.35
N TYR A 94 9.14 9.61 -27.78
CA TYR A 94 9.38 9.92 -29.19
C TYR A 94 10.49 9.02 -29.72
N PHE A 95 10.21 8.28 -30.79
CA PHE A 95 11.22 7.55 -31.52
C PHE A 95 12.05 8.54 -32.34
N GLN A 96 13.37 8.54 -32.17
CA GLN A 96 14.29 9.17 -33.10
C GLN A 96 14.90 8.10 -34.03
N PRO A 97 14.97 8.34 -35.35
CA PRO A 97 15.71 7.46 -36.25
C PRO A 97 17.20 7.48 -35.89
N ALA A 98 17.83 6.31 -35.93
CA ALA A 98 19.28 6.19 -35.80
C ALA A 98 19.94 6.66 -37.10
N GLU A 99 20.85 7.62 -37.01
CA GLU A 99 21.77 7.98 -38.10
C GLU A 99 22.90 6.94 -38.25
#